data_AF-A0A351DUV0-F1
#
_entry.id   AF-A0A351DUV0-F1
#
_cell.length_a   1.000
_cell.length_b   1.000
_cell.length_c   1.000
_cell.angle_alpha   90.00
_cell.angle_beta   90.00
_cell.angle_gamma   90.00
#
_symmetry.space_group_name_H-M   'P 1'
#
loop_
_entity.id
_entity.type
_entity.pdbx_description
1 polymer ?
#
loop_
_entity_poly.entity_id
_entity_poly.type
_entity_poly.pdbx_seq_one_letter_code
_entity_poly.pdbx_strand_id
1 'polypeptide(L)'
;GSMADIAFLLLIFWLVTTTIDSDEGIKRQLPPPVPDDIEQPDVKQRNVFVALVNLNDALLVENNPMDIRDVKAAAKDFLIASGDGVMSHPVGRKTVGPNRDVSTIYDASGKNLLFPEREWVRKADVEARVAEYQQYVKAAPDDKKRDAFAKILERWQDKLTTIELLGGDYKQLPA
;
A
#
# COMPACT_ATOMS: atom_id res chain seq x y z
N GLY A 1 40.41 -46.48 -45.39
CA GLY A 1 40.76 -45.08 -45.12
C GLY A 1 39.55 -44.17 -45.24
N SER A 2 38.84 -44.18 -46.36
CA SER A 2 37.88 -43.11 -46.72
C SER A 2 36.66 -42.89 -45.82
N MET A 3 36.20 -43.88 -45.06
CA MET A 3 34.95 -43.74 -44.28
C MET A 3 35.18 -43.21 -42.86
N ALA A 4 36.31 -43.58 -42.24
CA ALA A 4 36.65 -43.13 -40.89
C ALA A 4 37.13 -41.67 -40.87
N ASP A 5 37.91 -41.27 -41.88
CA ASP A 5 38.42 -39.91 -41.99
C ASP A 5 37.28 -38.89 -42.19
N ILE A 6 36.23 -39.26 -42.93
CA ILE A 6 35.08 -38.37 -43.20
C ILE A 6 34.18 -38.22 -41.97
N ALA A 7 33.98 -39.29 -41.19
CA ALA A 7 33.23 -39.22 -39.94
C ALA A 7 33.98 -38.39 -38.88
N PHE A 8 35.31 -38.49 -38.85
CA PHE A 8 36.15 -37.74 -37.92
C PHE A 8 36.14 -36.24 -38.21
N LEU A 9 36.24 -35.86 -39.49
CA LEU A 9 36.10 -34.46 -39.90
C LEU A 9 34.71 -33.90 -39.60
N LEU A 10 33.65 -34.68 -39.81
CA LEU A 10 32.29 -34.25 -39.46
C LEU A 10 32.09 -34.10 -37.96
N LEU A 11 32.74 -34.92 -37.14
CA LEU A 11 32.64 -34.84 -35.68
C LEU A 11 33.35 -33.59 -35.15
N ILE A 12 34.54 -33.27 -35.67
CA ILE A 12 35.25 -32.02 -35.32
C ILE A 12 34.51 -30.81 -35.88
N PHE A 13 33.96 -30.91 -37.09
CA PHE A 13 33.11 -29.87 -37.67
C PHE A 13 31.92 -29.60 -36.75
N TRP A 14 31.15 -30.62 -36.39
CA TRP A 14 30.05 -30.48 -35.43
C TRP A 14 30.53 -29.94 -34.09
N LEU A 15 31.67 -30.39 -33.55
CA LEU A 15 32.23 -29.92 -32.28
C LEU A 15 32.66 -28.44 -32.32
N VAL A 16 33.18 -27.97 -33.45
CA VAL A 16 33.67 -26.58 -33.63
C VAL A 16 32.54 -25.62 -34.01
N THR A 17 31.52 -26.10 -34.73
CA THR A 17 30.38 -25.27 -35.16
C THR A 17 29.17 -25.39 -34.23
N THR A 18 29.15 -26.33 -33.27
CA THR A 18 28.15 -26.31 -32.19
C THR A 18 28.57 -25.31 -31.13
N THR A 19 28.30 -24.04 -31.40
CA THR A 19 28.05 -23.10 -30.32
C THR A 19 26.70 -23.48 -29.70
N ILE A 20 26.72 -24.00 -28.46
CA ILE A 20 25.49 -24.02 -27.65
C ILE A 20 25.23 -22.56 -27.29
N ASP A 21 24.46 -21.89 -28.14
CA ASP A 21 24.05 -20.52 -27.91
C ASP A 21 23.06 -20.53 -26.73
N SER A 22 23.54 -20.12 -25.56
CA SER A 22 22.73 -20.01 -24.35
C SER A 22 23.10 -18.74 -23.61
N ASP A 23 23.12 -17.61 -24.33
CA ASP A 23 23.38 -16.30 -23.76
C ASP A 23 22.11 -15.57 -23.28
N GLU A 24 20.95 -16.23 -23.30
CA GLU A 24 19.71 -15.69 -22.72
C GLU A 24 19.60 -16.10 -21.24
N GLY A 25 20.36 -15.41 -20.39
CA GLY A 25 20.30 -15.61 -18.94
C GLY A 25 20.65 -14.33 -18.17
N ILE A 26 19.84 -13.99 -17.17
CA ILE A 26 20.15 -12.89 -16.26
C ILE A 26 21.30 -13.36 -15.35
N LYS A 27 22.49 -12.79 -15.51
CA LYS A 27 23.61 -13.01 -14.58
C LYS A 27 23.21 -12.51 -13.19
N ARG A 28 22.84 -13.42 -12.29
CA ARG A 28 22.59 -13.12 -10.88
C ARG A 28 23.73 -13.65 -10.03
N GLN A 29 24.31 -12.78 -9.21
CA GLN A 29 24.98 -13.24 -8.01
C GLN A 29 23.89 -13.64 -7.02
N LEU A 30 24.00 -14.85 -6.47
CA LEU A 30 23.12 -15.26 -5.39
C LEU A 30 23.39 -14.34 -4.18
N PRO A 31 22.35 -13.81 -3.53
CA PRO A 31 22.54 -13.11 -2.27
C PRO A 31 23.18 -14.05 -1.25
N PRO A 32 23.97 -13.50 -0.30
CA PRO A 32 24.54 -14.32 0.77
C PRO A 32 23.41 -15.01 1.55
N PRO A 33 23.66 -16.21 2.09
CA PRO A 33 22.68 -16.90 2.92
C PRO A 33 22.31 -16.01 4.10
N VAL A 34 21.00 -15.85 4.31
CA VAL A 34 20.44 -15.08 5.42
C VAL A 34 20.66 -15.88 6.71
N PRO A 35 21.20 -15.28 7.79
CA PRO A 35 21.24 -15.89 9.11
C PRO A 35 19.85 -16.37 9.57
N ASP A 36 19.78 -17.51 10.27
CA ASP A 36 18.53 -18.16 10.67
C ASP A 36 17.66 -17.33 11.64
N ASP A 37 18.25 -16.32 12.29
CA ASP A 37 17.66 -15.59 13.41
C ASP A 37 17.11 -14.20 13.04
N ILE A 38 16.78 -13.98 11.76
CA ILE A 38 16.28 -12.70 11.26
C ILE A 38 14.79 -12.85 10.92
N GLU A 39 13.94 -12.13 11.64
CA GLU A 39 12.55 -11.95 11.23
C GLU A 39 12.51 -11.28 9.85
N GLN A 40 11.83 -11.92 8.90
CA GLN A 40 11.64 -11.33 7.57
C GLN A 40 10.86 -10.01 7.73
N PRO A 41 11.38 -8.89 7.23
CA PRO A 41 10.70 -7.61 7.34
C PRO A 41 9.35 -7.67 6.61
N ASP A 42 8.32 -7.07 7.20
CA ASP A 42 7.00 -6.99 6.58
C ASP A 42 7.07 -6.22 5.26
N VAL A 43 6.88 -6.94 4.15
CA VAL A 43 6.93 -6.37 2.81
C VAL A 43 5.62 -5.61 2.56
N LYS A 44 5.72 -4.28 2.63
CA LYS A 44 4.60 -3.41 2.27
C LYS A 44 4.23 -3.66 0.81
N GLN A 45 3.06 -4.26 0.58
CA GLN A 45 2.57 -4.57 -0.76
C GLN A 45 2.53 -3.35 -1.71
N ARG A 46 2.50 -2.11 -1.20
CA ARG A 46 2.54 -0.88 -2.02
C ARG A 46 3.90 -0.67 -2.74
N ASN A 47 4.93 -1.36 -2.26
CA ASN A 47 6.30 -1.33 -2.79
C ASN A 47 6.58 -2.55 -3.68
N VAL A 48 5.58 -3.39 -3.94
CA VAL A 48 5.71 -4.61 -4.74
C VAL A 48 5.04 -4.37 -6.08
N PHE A 49 5.82 -4.45 -7.16
CA PHE A 49 5.31 -4.41 -8.53
C PHE A 49 5.09 -5.84 -9.02
N VAL A 50 3.83 -6.24 -9.20
CA VAL A 50 3.49 -7.62 -9.55
C VAL A 50 3.38 -7.76 -11.06
N ALA A 51 4.23 -8.62 -11.64
CA ALA A 51 4.20 -9.00 -13.04
C ALA A 51 4.03 -10.52 -13.15
N LEU A 52 2.91 -10.96 -13.72
CA LEU A 52 2.62 -12.36 -13.99
C LEU A 52 2.71 -12.62 -15.49
N VAL A 53 3.30 -13.75 -15.86
CA VAL A 53 3.35 -14.25 -17.24
C VAL A 53 2.63 -15.59 -17.31
N ASN A 54 1.98 -15.87 -18.44
CA ASN A 54 1.43 -17.19 -18.72
C ASN A 54 2.13 -17.83 -19.92
N LEU A 55 1.72 -19.06 -20.28
CA LEU A 55 2.29 -19.83 -21.39
C LEU A 55 2.09 -19.17 -22.77
N ASN A 56 1.12 -18.26 -22.91
CA ASN A 56 0.80 -17.59 -24.16
C ASN A 56 1.53 -16.23 -24.28
N ASP A 57 2.60 -16.02 -23.53
CA ASP A 57 3.35 -14.77 -23.43
C ASP A 57 2.49 -13.54 -23.05
N ALA A 58 1.30 -13.77 -22.47
CA ALA A 58 0.45 -12.70 -22.00
C ALA A 58 0.92 -12.23 -20.61
N LEU A 59 1.03 -10.92 -20.46
CA LEU A 59 1.49 -10.26 -19.25
C LEU A 59 0.30 -9.65 -18.49
N LEU A 60 0.22 -9.95 -17.21
CA LEU A 60 -0.67 -9.29 -16.27
C LEU A 60 0.19 -8.51 -15.27
N VAL A 61 0.20 -7.19 -15.42
CA VAL A 61 1.00 -6.26 -14.63
C VAL A 61 0.06 -5.40 -13.80
N GLU A 62 0.20 -5.40 -12.47
CA GLU A 62 -0.71 -4.67 -11.57
C GLU A 62 -2.20 -5.01 -11.81
N ASN A 63 -2.50 -6.30 -12.03
CA ASN A 63 -3.83 -6.83 -12.40
C ASN A 63 -4.40 -6.33 -13.73
N ASN A 64 -3.62 -5.63 -14.56
CA ASN A 64 -4.02 -5.16 -15.87
C ASN A 64 -3.25 -5.89 -16.98
N PRO A 65 -3.92 -6.34 -18.06
CA PRO A 65 -3.23 -6.86 -19.23
C PRO A 65 -2.32 -5.77 -19.82
N MET A 66 -1.05 -6.09 -20.06
CA MET A 66 -0.05 -5.14 -20.55
C MET A 66 0.79 -5.75 -21.68
N ASP A 67 1.25 -4.91 -22.62
CA ASP A 67 2.21 -5.32 -23.65
C ASP A 67 3.64 -5.24 -23.10
N ILE A 68 4.52 -6.16 -23.49
CA ILE A 68 5.93 -6.21 -23.07
C ILE A 68 6.67 -4.88 -23.30
N ARG A 69 6.30 -4.15 -24.36
CA ARG A 69 6.90 -2.85 -24.71
C ARG A 69 6.65 -1.78 -23.65
N ASP A 70 5.52 -1.87 -22.95
CA ASP A 70 5.07 -0.87 -21.98
C ASP A 70 5.55 -1.18 -20.56
N VAL A 71 5.90 -2.44 -20.25
CA VAL A 71 6.33 -2.89 -18.91
C VAL A 71 7.50 -2.06 -18.38
N LYS A 72 8.46 -1.70 -19.24
CA LYS A 72 9.62 -0.89 -18.84
C LYS A 72 9.23 0.51 -18.39
N ALA A 73 8.26 1.13 -19.08
CA ALA A 73 7.76 2.45 -18.71
C ALA A 73 6.95 2.35 -17.41
N ALA A 74 6.05 1.38 -17.32
CA ALA A 74 5.23 1.13 -16.13
C ALA A 74 6.09 0.87 -14.87
N ALA A 75 7.15 0.06 -14.98
CA ALA A 75 8.06 -0.20 -13.87
C ALA A 75 8.85 1.04 -13.43
N LYS A 76 9.23 1.91 -14.38
CA LYS A 76 9.88 3.19 -14.05
C LYS A 76 8.91 4.14 -13.34
N ASP A 77 7.70 4.26 -13.86
CA ASP A 77 6.66 5.09 -13.27
C ASP A 77 6.32 4.59 -11.86
N PHE A 78 6.25 3.27 -11.67
CA PHE A 78 6.08 2.63 -10.36
C PHE A 78 7.22 3.00 -9.38
N LEU A 79 8.47 2.91 -9.83
CA LEU A 79 9.63 3.16 -8.99
C LEU A 79 9.73 4.64 -8.59
N ILE A 80 9.34 5.54 -9.49
CA ILE A 80 9.23 6.97 -9.21
C ILE A 80 8.10 7.22 -8.20
N ALA A 81 6.92 6.62 -8.40
CA ALA A 81 5.76 6.69 -7.50
C ALA A 81 6.00 6.18 -6.07
N SER A 82 6.93 5.24 -5.88
CA SER A 82 7.23 4.67 -4.57
C SER A 82 8.48 5.28 -3.89
N GLY A 83 9.28 6.09 -4.59
CA GLY A 83 10.67 6.37 -4.21
C GLY A 83 10.93 7.53 -3.22
N ASP A 84 10.07 8.54 -3.15
CA ASP A 84 10.34 9.79 -2.41
C ASP A 84 9.30 10.11 -1.31
N GLY A 85 8.27 9.25 -1.14
CA GLY A 85 7.22 9.43 -0.14
C GLY A 85 6.23 10.56 -0.42
N VAL A 86 6.28 11.19 -1.60
CA VAL A 86 5.32 12.21 -2.02
C VAL A 86 4.13 11.53 -2.72
N MET A 87 2.91 12.04 -2.55
CA MET A 87 1.70 11.42 -3.14
C MET A 87 1.59 11.62 -4.67
N SER A 88 2.51 12.37 -5.28
CA SER A 88 2.51 12.69 -6.71
C SER A 88 3.89 13.16 -7.16
N HIS A 89 4.44 12.58 -8.22
CA HIS A 89 5.72 13.01 -8.83
C HIS A 89 5.51 13.60 -10.21
N PRO A 90 6.08 14.79 -10.49
CA PRO A 90 6.16 15.30 -11.85
C PRO A 90 7.27 14.58 -12.61
N VAL A 91 6.90 13.84 -13.66
CA VAL A 91 7.82 13.22 -14.63
C VAL A 91 7.66 13.95 -15.96
N GLY A 92 8.52 14.94 -16.19
CA GLY A 92 8.42 15.82 -17.36
C GLY A 92 7.14 16.66 -17.34
N ARG A 93 6.23 16.45 -18.29
CA ARG A 93 4.91 17.12 -18.36
C ARG A 93 3.76 16.33 -17.72
N LYS A 94 4.02 15.13 -17.19
CA LYS A 94 3.00 14.25 -16.60
C LYS A 94 3.19 14.15 -15.08
N THR A 95 2.10 14.01 -14.34
CA THR A 95 2.11 13.72 -12.90
C THR A 95 1.77 12.25 -12.70
N VAL A 96 2.64 11.52 -12.00
CA VAL A 96 2.46 10.11 -11.63
C VAL A 96 1.99 10.05 -10.18
N GLY A 97 0.83 9.44 -9.93
CA GLY A 97 0.22 9.34 -8.59
C GLY A 97 0.82 8.21 -7.74
N PRO A 98 0.32 8.01 -6.50
CA PRO A 98 0.82 6.99 -5.61
C PRO A 98 0.44 5.58 -6.11
N ASN A 99 1.36 4.62 -5.95
CA ASN A 99 1.05 3.23 -6.27
C ASN A 99 0.06 2.64 -5.28
N ARG A 100 -0.98 2.03 -5.87
CA ARG A 100 -2.17 1.52 -5.20
C ARG A 100 -2.87 2.64 -4.43
N ASP A 101 -4.02 3.04 -4.95
CA ASP A 101 -5.11 3.36 -4.04
C ASP A 101 -5.18 2.17 -3.08
N VAL A 102 -4.90 2.41 -1.79
CA VAL A 102 -5.25 1.47 -0.73
C VAL A 102 -6.66 1.07 -1.08
N SER A 103 -6.89 -0.21 -1.44
CA SER A 103 -8.21 -0.72 -1.78
C SER A 103 -9.02 -0.53 -0.53
N THR A 104 -9.64 0.63 -0.50
CA THR A 104 -10.39 1.16 0.58
C THR A 104 -11.66 0.37 0.38
N ILE A 105 -11.77 -0.71 1.13
CA ILE A 105 -12.97 -1.54 1.07
C ILE A 105 -14.03 -0.64 1.67
N TYR A 106 -14.73 0.07 0.80
CA TYR A 106 -15.87 0.89 1.14
C TYR A 106 -17.07 -0.04 1.26
N ASP A 107 -17.88 0.13 2.30
CA ASP A 107 -19.21 -0.45 2.33
C ASP A 107 -20.13 0.23 1.27
N ALA A 108 -21.35 -0.27 1.10
CA ALA A 108 -22.34 0.36 0.22
C ALA A 108 -22.73 1.81 0.63
N SER A 109 -22.27 2.28 1.80
CA SER A 109 -22.45 3.62 2.34
C SER A 109 -21.25 4.53 2.08
N GLY A 110 -20.17 4.03 1.47
CA GLY A 110 -18.95 4.77 1.20
C GLY A 110 -17.99 4.89 2.40
N LYS A 111 -18.15 4.08 3.45
CA LYS A 111 -17.30 4.11 4.65
C LYS A 111 -16.13 3.15 4.53
N ASN A 112 -14.92 3.64 4.79
CA ASN A 112 -13.70 2.83 4.86
C ASN A 112 -13.75 1.78 5.99
N LEU A 113 -13.80 0.49 5.63
CA LEU A 113 -13.87 -0.61 6.59
C LEU A 113 -12.52 -0.96 7.24
N LEU A 114 -11.41 -0.61 6.58
CA LEU A 114 -10.05 -0.96 7.05
C LEU A 114 -9.42 0.10 7.97
N PHE A 115 -9.86 1.36 7.89
CA PHE A 115 -9.27 2.46 8.65
C PHE A 115 -10.37 3.40 9.16
N PRO A 116 -10.40 3.75 10.46
CA PRO A 116 -11.36 4.70 10.99
C PRO A 116 -11.13 6.09 10.37
N GLU A 117 -12.19 6.68 9.82
CA GLU A 117 -12.16 8.05 9.31
C GLU A 117 -12.27 9.07 10.43
N ARG A 118 -11.56 10.19 10.31
CA ARG A 118 -11.62 11.26 11.31
C ARG A 118 -12.95 11.99 11.22
N GLU A 119 -13.69 12.02 12.33
CA GLU A 119 -14.97 12.72 12.43
C GLU A 119 -14.76 14.19 12.79
N TRP A 120 -15.62 15.05 12.23
CA TRP A 120 -15.66 16.46 12.58
C TRP A 120 -16.23 16.65 13.98
N VAL A 121 -15.49 17.37 14.82
CA VAL A 121 -15.95 17.86 16.10
C VAL A 121 -16.25 19.34 15.93
N ARG A 122 -17.53 19.66 15.76
CA ARG A 122 -18.00 21.04 15.58
C ARG A 122 -18.40 21.63 16.91
N LYS A 123 -18.09 22.92 17.11
CA LYS A 123 -18.42 23.62 18.36
C LYS A 123 -19.90 23.53 18.73
N ALA A 124 -20.79 23.77 17.76
CA ALA A 124 -22.23 23.73 17.99
C ALA A 124 -22.73 22.36 18.48
N ASP A 125 -22.20 21.28 17.89
CA ASP A 125 -22.59 19.91 18.24
C ASP A 125 -22.07 19.54 19.64
N VAL A 126 -20.84 19.93 19.97
CA VAL A 126 -20.25 19.71 21.30
C VAL A 126 -21.03 20.46 22.37
N GLU A 127 -21.35 21.74 22.15
CA GLU A 127 -22.12 22.56 23.09
C GLU A 127 -23.51 21.96 23.35
N ALA A 128 -24.19 21.50 22.29
CA ALA A 128 -25.47 20.83 22.42
C ALA A 128 -25.37 19.54 23.27
N ARG A 129 -24.33 18.72 23.05
CA ARG A 129 -24.09 17.50 23.83
C ARG A 129 -23.75 17.80 25.29
N VAL A 130 -22.93 18.82 25.55
CA VAL A 130 -22.62 19.25 26.92
C VAL A 130 -23.91 19.64 27.65
N ALA A 131 -24.77 20.44 27.02
CA ALA A 131 -26.05 20.83 27.61
C ALA A 131 -26.96 19.62 27.88
N GLU A 132 -27.05 18.68 26.94
CA GLU A 132 -27.83 17.43 27.07
C GLU A 132 -27.36 16.60 28.27
N TYR A 133 -26.06 16.29 28.35
CA TYR A 133 -25.50 15.49 29.44
C TYR A 133 -25.56 16.21 30.78
N GLN A 134 -25.48 17.54 30.80
CA GLN A 134 -25.67 18.31 32.02
C GLN A 134 -27.10 18.18 32.57
N GLN A 135 -28.11 18.05 31.69
CA GLN A 135 -29.48 17.73 32.11
C GLN A 135 -29.60 16.30 32.64
N TYR A 136 -28.97 15.31 31.98
CA TYR A 136 -28.99 13.92 32.46
C TYR A 136 -28.34 13.76 33.83
N VAL A 137 -27.25 14.46 34.12
CA VAL A 137 -26.63 14.48 35.46
C VAL A 137 -27.61 15.03 36.50
N LYS A 138 -28.38 16.07 36.18
CA LYS A 138 -29.36 16.67 37.09
C LYS A 138 -30.61 15.81 37.30
N ALA A 139 -31.03 15.10 36.25
CA ALA A 139 -32.22 14.26 36.26
C ALA A 139 -31.97 12.82 36.75
N ALA A 140 -30.70 12.43 36.97
CA ALA A 140 -30.34 11.07 37.35
C ALA A 140 -30.82 10.73 38.78
N PRO A 141 -31.62 9.66 38.96
CA PRO A 141 -32.07 9.22 40.29
C PRO A 141 -31.04 8.36 41.03
N ASP A 142 -30.12 7.71 40.32
CA ASP A 142 -29.11 6.81 40.88
C ASP A 142 -27.71 7.43 40.83
N ASP A 143 -26.96 7.28 41.93
CA ASP A 143 -25.61 7.86 42.05
C ASP A 143 -24.63 7.28 41.02
N LYS A 144 -24.73 5.97 40.73
CA LYS A 144 -23.92 5.31 39.69
C LYS A 144 -24.16 5.88 38.29
N LYS A 145 -25.41 6.25 37.97
CA LYS A 145 -25.73 6.84 36.66
C LYS A 145 -25.26 8.28 36.59
N ARG A 146 -25.39 9.02 37.69
CA ARG A 146 -24.86 10.38 37.84
C ARG A 146 -23.35 10.41 37.57
N ASP A 147 -22.59 9.49 38.15
CA ASP A 147 -21.15 9.37 37.92
C ASP A 147 -20.79 8.99 36.48
N ALA A 148 -21.56 8.09 35.86
CA ALA A 148 -21.35 7.71 34.46
C ALA A 148 -21.60 8.90 33.52
N PHE A 149 -22.67 9.65 33.72
CA PHE A 149 -22.96 10.85 32.93
C PHE A 149 -21.96 11.97 33.21
N ALA A 150 -21.47 12.11 34.44
CA ALA A 150 -20.43 13.08 34.78
C ALA A 150 -19.12 12.81 34.02
N LYS A 151 -18.69 11.54 33.92
CA LYS A 151 -17.52 11.15 33.12
C LYS A 151 -17.69 11.44 31.62
N ILE A 152 -18.90 11.27 31.10
CA ILE A 152 -19.20 11.57 29.69
C ILE A 152 -19.20 13.09 29.48
N LEU A 153 -19.79 13.85 30.41
CA LEU A 153 -19.79 15.30 30.39
C LEU A 153 -18.36 15.87 30.39
N GLU A 154 -17.47 15.34 31.24
CA GLU A 154 -16.05 15.71 31.29
C GLU A 154 -15.36 15.52 29.93
N ARG A 155 -15.56 14.36 29.28
CA ARG A 155 -15.02 14.12 27.93
C ARG A 155 -15.51 15.12 26.89
N TRP A 156 -16.77 15.54 26.96
CA TRP A 156 -17.30 16.56 26.05
C TRP A 156 -16.80 17.97 26.38
N GLN A 157 -16.56 18.27 27.66
CA GLN A 157 -15.93 19.51 28.09
C GLN A 157 -14.47 19.58 27.61
N ASP A 158 -13.72 18.48 27.66
CA ASP A 158 -12.35 18.41 27.10
C ASP A 158 -12.32 18.68 25.60
N LYS A 159 -13.33 18.23 24.85
CA LYS A 159 -13.45 18.57 23.43
C LYS A 159 -13.73 20.05 23.23
N LEU A 160 -14.56 20.67 24.06
CA LEU A 160 -14.85 22.10 23.99
C LEU A 160 -13.60 22.94 24.29
N THR A 161 -12.86 22.60 25.34
CA THR A 161 -11.59 23.27 25.66
C THR A 161 -10.57 23.09 24.53
N THR A 162 -10.53 21.92 23.91
CA THR A 162 -9.68 21.67 22.74
C THR A 162 -10.05 22.57 21.56
N ILE A 163 -11.35 22.76 21.27
CA ILE A 163 -11.81 23.70 20.21
C ILE A 163 -11.37 25.13 20.52
N GLU A 164 -11.50 25.56 21.76
CA GLU A 164 -11.11 26.91 22.18
C GLU A 164 -9.60 27.13 22.06
N LEU A 165 -8.79 26.13 22.44
CA LEU A 165 -7.34 26.16 22.30
C LEU A 165 -6.89 26.17 20.83
N LEU A 166 -7.57 25.42 19.96
CA LEU A 166 -7.26 25.35 18.53
C LEU A 166 -7.85 26.52 17.73
N GLY A 167 -8.76 27.30 18.31
CA GLY A 167 -9.40 28.45 17.66
C GLY A 167 -10.44 28.05 16.60
N GLY A 168 -10.94 26.81 16.60
CA GLY A 168 -11.91 26.34 15.62
C GLY A 168 -12.24 24.85 15.68
N ASP A 169 -13.16 24.43 14.81
CA ASP A 169 -13.57 23.04 14.64
C ASP A 169 -12.37 22.16 14.23
N TYR A 170 -12.32 20.93 14.73
CA TYR A 170 -11.21 20.01 14.45
C TYR A 170 -11.70 18.61 14.09
N LYS A 171 -10.78 17.78 13.58
CA LYS A 171 -11.05 16.39 13.22
C LYS A 171 -10.35 15.43 14.19
N GLN A 172 -11.12 14.54 14.81
CA GLN A 172 -10.59 13.51 15.71
C GLN A 172 -10.86 12.10 15.17
N LEU A 173 -10.03 11.14 15.56
CA LEU A 173 -10.35 9.73 15.32
C LEU A 173 -11.55 9.34 16.19
N PRO A 174 -12.48 8.52 15.68
CA PRO A 174 -13.56 7.95 16.49
C PRO A 174 -12.95 7.15 17.64
N ALA A 175 -13.53 7.33 18.82
CA ALA A 175 -13.07 6.73 20.08
C ALA A 175 -13.58 5.29 20.25
#